data_AF-A0A090QBS3-F1
#
_entry.id   AF-A0A090QBS3-F1
#
_cell.length_a   1.000
_cell.length_b   1.000
_cell.length_c   1.000
_cell.angle_alpha   90.00
_cell.angle_beta   90.00
_cell.angle_gamma   90.00
#
_symmetry.space_group_name_H-M   'P 1'
#
loop_
_entity.id
_entity.type
_entity.pdbx_description
1 polymer ?
#
loop_
_entity_poly.entity_id
_entity_poly.type
_entity_poly.pdbx_seq_one_letter_code
_entity_poly.pdbx_strand_id
1 'polypeptide(L)'
;MGLLGASQSQVDYLEEERQKLWDRLGVLEEGLIQMRQDINHSTSDDVKEAKENSKRTSEYRNRAHGRLDEINQLVDQFTSELEAARATKNEINELRNTSSEIKNNIDEAKSRLDDSESEYQQKLNTLNSKIATISETLEKYPDLDEQLTEIDDFITTVESNSEKSGLTLSNINKRKKEIDDLHREIFGYVAEDQETGAETKIEGLKDELEASYRELDEKLEQSFKDVDGLNSNYEKKYDSFEKKYKEKYKEINDTIAKLMPDALTAGLSSAFSKKKEEEVESSIKLQSRFQKGINLMIGISLLPVIISIYFLATNISLEEVINRLPRLVLAIIPMYAPRIMVYIFSKSKNEFI
;
A
#
# COMPACT_ATOMS: atom_id res chain seq x y z
N MET A 1 -229.43 -43.53 76.54
CA MET A 1 -229.55 -43.13 75.12
C MET A 1 -228.31 -42.34 74.79
N GLY A 2 -227.35 -42.71 73.96
CA GLY A 2 -227.03 -43.87 73.11
C GLY A 2 -225.66 -43.48 72.51
N LEU A 3 -224.61 -44.28 72.72
CA LEU A 3 -224.14 -45.33 71.80
C LEU A 3 -223.44 -44.78 70.54
N LEU A 4 -222.15 -45.16 70.39
CA LEU A 4 -221.27 -45.11 69.19
C LEU A 4 -220.56 -43.75 68.93
N GLY A 5 -219.23 -43.62 68.81
CA GLY A 5 -218.16 -44.61 68.76
C GLY A 5 -216.80 -43.95 69.03
N ALA A 6 -216.11 -44.44 70.06
CA ALA A 6 -214.82 -43.95 70.55
C ALA A 6 -213.61 -44.61 69.82
N SER A 7 -213.69 -44.85 68.50
CA SER A 7 -212.65 -45.57 67.74
C SER A 7 -211.99 -44.79 66.59
N GLN A 8 -212.43 -43.57 66.26
CA GLN A 8 -211.91 -42.85 65.09
C GLN A 8 -210.60 -42.08 65.38
N SER A 9 -210.46 -41.43 66.55
CA SER A 9 -209.29 -40.58 66.83
C SER A 9 -208.01 -41.35 67.13
N GLN A 10 -208.09 -42.57 67.64
CA GLN A 10 -206.92 -43.43 67.87
C GLN A 10 -206.38 -44.05 66.58
N VAL A 11 -207.25 -44.35 65.61
CA VAL A 11 -206.84 -44.85 64.30
C VAL A 11 -206.15 -43.75 63.51
N ASP A 12 -206.71 -42.54 63.52
CA ASP A 12 -206.08 -41.39 62.84
C ASP A 12 -204.71 -41.03 63.42
N TYR A 13 -204.52 -41.11 64.74
CA TYR A 13 -203.22 -40.89 65.39
C TYR A 13 -202.18 -41.96 65.02
N LEU A 14 -202.58 -43.24 64.98
CA LEU A 14 -201.69 -44.34 64.62
C LEU A 14 -201.31 -44.31 63.13
N GLU A 15 -202.23 -43.91 62.26
CA GLU A 15 -201.95 -43.71 60.84
C GLU A 15 -200.96 -42.54 60.64
N GLU A 16 -201.14 -41.44 61.38
CA GLU A 16 -200.20 -40.31 61.41
C GLU A 16 -198.80 -40.70 61.89
N GLU A 17 -198.70 -41.49 62.96
CA GLU A 17 -197.40 -41.96 63.46
C GLU A 17 -196.73 -42.94 62.49
N ARG A 18 -197.51 -43.83 61.85
CA ARG A 18 -196.96 -44.70 60.80
C ARG A 18 -196.41 -43.88 59.63
N GLN A 19 -197.12 -42.83 59.23
CA GLN A 19 -196.69 -41.93 58.16
C GLN A 19 -195.43 -41.14 58.56
N LYS A 20 -195.38 -40.60 59.78
CA LYS A 20 -194.17 -39.94 60.33
C LYS A 20 -192.98 -40.89 60.42
N LEU A 21 -193.20 -42.16 60.79
CA LEU A 21 -192.13 -43.17 60.85
C LEU A 21 -191.63 -43.56 59.46
N TRP A 22 -192.52 -43.69 58.47
CA TRP A 22 -192.12 -43.92 57.08
C TRP A 22 -191.40 -42.73 56.47
N ASP A 23 -191.84 -41.50 56.76
CA ASP A 23 -191.12 -40.29 56.36
C ASP A 23 -189.73 -40.26 56.99
N ARG A 24 -189.62 -40.60 58.28
CA ARG A 24 -188.33 -40.63 58.99
C ARG A 24 -187.42 -41.76 58.49
N LEU A 25 -187.99 -42.92 58.13
CA LEU A 25 -187.26 -44.03 57.52
C LEU A 25 -186.78 -43.65 56.11
N GLY A 26 -187.62 -42.99 55.31
CA GLY A 26 -187.25 -42.46 54.00
C GLY A 26 -186.13 -41.43 54.08
N VAL A 27 -186.20 -40.50 55.04
CA VAL A 27 -185.13 -39.52 55.30
C VAL A 27 -183.84 -40.19 55.77
N LEU A 28 -183.92 -41.26 56.57
CA LEU A 28 -182.74 -42.02 57.03
C LEU A 28 -182.12 -42.85 55.90
N GLU A 29 -182.93 -43.47 55.04
CA GLU A 29 -182.44 -44.18 53.86
C GLU A 29 -181.81 -43.22 52.85
N GLU A 30 -182.43 -42.06 52.59
CA GLU A 30 -181.81 -40.98 51.80
C GLU A 30 -180.49 -40.51 52.43
N GLY A 31 -180.47 -40.30 53.75
CA GLY A 31 -179.25 -39.91 54.47
C GLY A 31 -178.13 -40.95 54.42
N LEU A 32 -178.47 -42.25 54.49
CA LEU A 32 -177.49 -43.33 54.35
C LEU A 32 -176.96 -43.45 52.91
N ILE A 33 -177.82 -43.28 51.91
CA ILE A 33 -177.42 -43.25 50.50
C ILE A 33 -176.48 -42.07 50.25
N GLN A 34 -176.82 -40.91 50.79
CA GLN A 34 -176.02 -39.69 50.65
C GLN A 34 -174.68 -39.80 51.38
N MET A 35 -174.64 -40.32 52.61
CA MET A 35 -173.39 -40.56 53.34
C MET A 35 -172.50 -41.59 52.65
N ARG A 36 -173.08 -42.64 52.04
CA ARG A 36 -172.33 -43.64 51.27
C ARG A 36 -171.80 -43.06 49.95
N GLN A 37 -172.55 -42.14 49.34
CA GLN A 37 -172.08 -41.36 48.19
C GLN A 37 -170.94 -40.42 48.59
N ASP A 38 -171.07 -39.68 49.70
CA ASP A 38 -170.06 -38.74 50.19
C ASP A 38 -168.78 -39.46 50.63
N ILE A 39 -168.86 -40.63 51.28
CA ILE A 39 -167.68 -41.44 51.65
C ILE A 39 -167.00 -41.99 50.40
N ASN A 40 -167.77 -42.54 49.44
CA ASN A 40 -167.18 -43.04 48.20
C ASN A 40 -166.58 -41.90 47.36
N HIS A 41 -167.20 -40.71 47.37
CA HIS A 41 -166.71 -39.53 46.65
C HIS A 41 -165.47 -38.96 47.33
N SER A 42 -165.48 -38.74 48.65
CA SER A 42 -164.38 -38.15 49.42
C SER A 42 -163.17 -39.10 49.46
N THR A 43 -163.39 -40.39 49.72
CA THR A 43 -162.28 -41.38 49.71
C THR A 43 -161.69 -41.54 48.31
N SER A 44 -162.50 -41.45 47.26
CA SER A 44 -162.03 -41.50 45.87
C SER A 44 -161.23 -40.25 45.50
N ASP A 45 -161.66 -39.07 45.96
CA ASP A 45 -161.00 -37.81 45.66
C ASP A 45 -159.72 -37.61 46.48
N ASP A 46 -159.70 -37.97 47.76
CA ASP A 46 -158.49 -37.96 48.59
C ASP A 46 -157.41 -38.90 48.03
N VAL A 47 -157.82 -40.09 47.55
CA VAL A 47 -156.89 -41.04 46.89
C VAL A 47 -156.42 -40.51 45.55
N LYS A 48 -157.27 -39.84 44.76
CA LYS A 48 -156.85 -39.16 43.52
C LYS A 48 -155.88 -38.03 43.81
N GLU A 49 -156.15 -37.20 44.81
CA GLU A 49 -155.29 -36.08 45.21
C GLU A 49 -153.95 -36.59 45.75
N ALA A 50 -153.94 -37.61 46.61
CA ALA A 50 -152.70 -38.24 47.09
C ALA A 50 -151.88 -38.84 45.94
N LYS A 51 -152.54 -39.46 44.95
CA LYS A 51 -151.88 -40.00 43.75
C LYS A 51 -151.33 -38.87 42.87
N GLU A 52 -152.06 -37.77 42.71
CA GLU A 52 -151.60 -36.59 41.98
C GLU A 52 -150.43 -35.89 42.69
N ASN A 53 -150.50 -35.71 44.00
CA ASN A 53 -149.44 -35.15 44.82
C ASN A 53 -148.18 -36.03 44.84
N SER A 54 -148.34 -37.37 44.88
CA SER A 54 -147.23 -38.32 44.73
C SER A 54 -146.58 -38.21 43.35
N LYS A 55 -147.39 -38.09 42.29
CA LYS A 55 -146.90 -37.87 40.93
C LYS A 55 -146.14 -36.54 40.82
N ARG A 56 -146.70 -35.44 41.33
CA ARG A 56 -146.04 -34.12 41.38
C ARG A 56 -144.75 -34.15 42.19
N THR A 57 -144.74 -34.84 43.33
CA THR A 57 -143.52 -35.01 44.17
C THR A 57 -142.44 -35.78 43.41
N SER A 58 -142.81 -36.85 42.70
CA SER A 58 -141.89 -37.60 41.84
C SER A 58 -141.37 -36.76 40.67
N GLU A 59 -142.24 -35.97 40.03
CA GLU A 59 -141.86 -35.01 38.99
C GLU A 59 -140.89 -33.95 39.52
N TYR A 60 -141.15 -33.37 40.69
CA TYR A 60 -140.24 -32.43 41.34
C TYR A 60 -138.91 -33.07 41.73
N ARG A 61 -138.92 -34.31 42.26
CA ARG A 61 -137.72 -35.07 42.56
C ARG A 61 -136.88 -35.34 41.31
N ASN A 62 -137.51 -35.76 40.21
CA ASN A 62 -136.82 -36.02 38.95
C ASN A 62 -136.25 -34.72 38.35
N ARG A 63 -137.00 -33.61 38.41
CA ARG A 63 -136.48 -32.29 38.00
C ARG A 63 -135.33 -31.84 38.88
N ALA A 64 -135.41 -32.01 40.19
CA ALA A 64 -134.34 -31.67 41.12
C ALA A 64 -133.07 -32.50 40.87
N HIS A 65 -133.21 -33.80 40.60
CA HIS A 65 -132.10 -34.65 40.17
C HIS A 65 -131.50 -34.17 38.85
N GLY A 66 -132.31 -33.89 37.83
CA GLY A 66 -131.82 -33.35 36.56
C GLY A 66 -131.07 -32.03 36.72
N ARG A 67 -131.57 -31.12 37.57
CA ARG A 67 -130.87 -29.87 37.91
C ARG A 67 -129.57 -30.10 38.66
N LEU A 68 -129.52 -31.07 39.57
CA LEU A 68 -128.31 -31.42 40.29
C LEU A 68 -127.23 -31.98 39.34
N ASP A 69 -127.63 -32.81 38.37
CA ASP A 69 -126.73 -33.33 37.35
C ASP A 69 -126.21 -32.21 36.44
N GLU A 70 -127.07 -31.28 36.00
CA GLU A 70 -126.68 -30.07 35.25
C GLU A 70 -125.69 -29.20 36.06
N ILE A 71 -125.94 -29.00 37.36
CA ILE A 71 -125.04 -28.24 38.24
C ILE A 71 -123.68 -28.94 38.34
N ASN A 72 -123.65 -30.26 38.53
CA ASN A 72 -122.39 -31.00 38.62
C ASN A 72 -121.60 -30.91 37.31
N GLN A 73 -122.26 -31.04 36.16
CA GLN A 73 -121.61 -30.85 34.85
C GLN A 73 -121.03 -29.45 34.69
N LEU A 74 -121.74 -28.41 35.13
CA LEU A 74 -121.24 -27.03 35.10
C LEU A 74 -120.06 -26.83 36.06
N VAL A 75 -120.09 -27.44 37.25
CA VAL A 75 -118.98 -27.39 38.21
C VAL A 75 -117.73 -28.07 37.64
N ASP A 76 -117.88 -29.22 36.98
CA ASP A 76 -116.76 -29.92 36.33
C ASP A 76 -116.18 -29.08 35.18
N GLN A 77 -117.04 -28.46 34.36
CA GLN A 77 -116.62 -27.53 33.30
C GLN A 77 -115.86 -26.32 33.87
N PHE A 78 -116.40 -25.65 34.89
CA PHE A 78 -115.73 -24.51 35.52
C PHE A 78 -114.41 -24.90 36.17
N THR A 79 -114.32 -26.09 36.76
CA THR A 79 -113.07 -26.58 37.38
C THR A 79 -112.01 -26.81 36.31
N SER A 80 -112.38 -27.45 35.20
CA SER A 80 -111.50 -27.68 34.04
C SER A 80 -111.03 -26.36 33.41
N GLU A 81 -111.94 -25.40 33.19
CA GLU A 81 -111.58 -24.07 32.67
C GLU A 81 -110.67 -23.30 33.62
N LEU A 82 -110.87 -23.41 34.93
CA LEU A 82 -110.04 -22.77 35.94
C LEU A 82 -108.63 -23.36 35.98
N GLU A 83 -108.49 -24.68 35.83
CA GLU A 83 -107.19 -25.34 35.71
C GLU A 83 -106.48 -24.92 34.42
N ALA A 84 -107.19 -24.87 33.28
CA ALA A 84 -106.64 -24.37 32.02
C ALA A 84 -106.18 -22.92 32.15
N ALA A 85 -106.99 -22.04 32.77
CA ALA A 85 -106.62 -20.65 33.00
C ALA A 85 -105.39 -20.50 33.90
N ARG A 86 -105.23 -21.37 34.91
CA ARG A 86 -104.03 -21.41 35.76
C ARG A 86 -102.80 -21.86 34.97
N ALA A 87 -102.93 -22.87 34.12
CA ALA A 87 -101.85 -23.34 33.25
C ALA A 87 -101.38 -22.21 32.31
N THR A 88 -102.32 -21.57 31.60
CA THR A 88 -102.01 -20.43 30.72
C THR A 88 -101.36 -19.27 31.47
N LYS A 89 -101.80 -18.98 32.70
CA LYS A 89 -101.16 -17.93 33.53
C LYS A 89 -99.70 -18.27 33.85
N ASN A 90 -99.39 -19.53 34.14
CA ASN A 90 -98.02 -19.96 34.41
C ASN A 90 -97.15 -19.84 33.16
N GLU A 91 -97.64 -20.29 32.00
CA GLU A 91 -96.96 -20.13 30.71
C GLU A 91 -96.67 -18.66 30.40
N ILE A 92 -97.63 -17.76 30.64
CA ILE A 92 -97.45 -16.30 30.46
C ILE A 92 -96.32 -15.77 31.37
N ASN A 93 -96.24 -16.24 32.62
CA ASN A 93 -95.18 -15.81 33.53
C ASN A 93 -93.81 -16.33 33.09
N GLU A 94 -93.71 -17.57 32.61
CA GLU A 94 -92.47 -18.11 32.06
C GLU A 94 -92.03 -17.36 30.80
N LEU A 95 -92.96 -17.07 29.89
CA LEU A 95 -92.70 -16.24 28.70
C LEU A 95 -92.25 -14.83 29.07
N ARG A 96 -92.82 -14.25 30.14
CA ARG A 96 -92.39 -12.93 30.63
C ARG A 96 -90.97 -12.96 31.17
N ASN A 97 -90.62 -13.98 31.94
CA ASN A 97 -89.27 -14.12 32.51
C ASN A 97 -88.23 -14.32 31.40
N THR A 98 -88.49 -15.24 30.47
CA THR A 98 -87.62 -15.47 29.31
C THR A 98 -87.50 -14.23 28.43
N SER A 99 -88.58 -13.48 28.21
CA SER A 99 -88.53 -12.21 27.48
C SER A 99 -87.66 -11.16 28.19
N SER A 100 -87.70 -11.09 29.53
CA SER A 100 -86.85 -10.21 30.31
C SER A 100 -85.37 -10.60 30.21
N GLU A 101 -85.05 -11.89 30.25
CA GLU A 101 -83.69 -12.39 30.08
C GLU A 101 -83.15 -12.10 28.68
N ILE A 102 -83.95 -12.35 27.64
CA ILE A 102 -83.59 -12.03 26.25
C ILE A 102 -83.30 -10.53 26.11
N LYS A 103 -84.13 -9.67 26.71
CA LYS A 103 -83.90 -8.23 26.67
C LYS A 103 -82.57 -7.85 27.30
N ASN A 104 -82.24 -8.39 28.48
CA ASN A 104 -80.97 -8.12 29.14
C ASN A 104 -79.78 -8.56 28.28
N ASN A 105 -79.87 -9.75 27.67
CA ASN A 105 -78.83 -10.24 26.75
C ASN A 105 -78.67 -9.36 25.51
N ILE A 106 -79.77 -8.80 24.98
CA ILE A 106 -79.73 -7.84 23.86
C ILE A 106 -79.05 -6.54 24.30
N ASP A 107 -79.37 -6.02 25.48
CA ASP A 107 -78.78 -4.78 26.00
C ASP A 107 -77.27 -4.96 26.25
N GLU A 108 -76.84 -6.11 26.78
CA GLU A 108 -75.42 -6.46 26.93
C GLU A 108 -74.71 -6.60 25.57
N ALA A 109 -75.33 -7.31 24.63
CA ALA A 109 -74.77 -7.47 23.28
C ALA A 109 -74.61 -6.12 22.57
N LYS A 110 -75.57 -5.22 22.74
CA LYS A 110 -75.52 -3.86 22.21
C LYS A 110 -74.37 -3.06 22.82
N SER A 111 -74.21 -3.09 24.14
CA SER A 111 -73.09 -2.41 24.82
C SER A 111 -71.74 -2.89 24.29
N ARG A 112 -71.58 -4.21 24.10
CA ARG A 112 -70.35 -4.79 23.53
C ARG A 112 -70.11 -4.35 22.09
N LEU A 113 -71.17 -4.15 21.31
CA LEU A 113 -71.07 -3.67 19.94
C LEU A 113 -70.63 -2.20 19.91
N ASP A 114 -71.23 -1.36 20.77
CA ASP A 114 -70.86 0.05 20.89
C ASP A 114 -69.38 0.22 21.31
N ASP A 115 -68.91 -0.59 22.28
CA ASP A 115 -67.50 -0.61 22.69
C ASP A 115 -66.56 -1.02 21.55
N SER A 116 -66.92 -2.07 20.81
CA SER A 116 -66.16 -2.56 19.66
C SER A 116 -66.10 -1.52 18.54
N GLU A 117 -67.22 -0.85 18.25
CA GLU A 117 -67.27 0.23 17.26
C GLU A 117 -66.32 1.37 17.63
N SER A 118 -66.33 1.80 18.90
CA SER A 118 -65.41 2.81 19.43
C SER A 118 -63.95 2.40 19.26
N GLU A 119 -63.60 1.15 19.57
CA GLU A 119 -62.25 0.61 19.39
C GLU A 119 -61.83 0.62 17.91
N TYR A 120 -62.71 0.22 17.00
CA TYR A 120 -62.43 0.26 15.56
C TYR A 120 -62.23 1.68 15.04
N GLN A 121 -63.02 2.66 15.50
CA GLN A 121 -62.83 4.05 15.13
C GLN A 121 -61.46 4.58 15.61
N GLN A 122 -61.04 4.24 16.83
CA GLN A 122 -59.71 4.60 17.34
C GLN A 122 -58.58 3.97 16.51
N LYS A 123 -58.71 2.68 16.17
CA LYS A 123 -57.76 1.98 15.30
C LYS A 123 -57.68 2.61 13.91
N LEU A 124 -58.82 2.98 13.33
CA LEU A 124 -58.89 3.63 12.02
C LEU A 124 -58.22 5.02 12.03
N ASN A 125 -58.46 5.81 13.08
CA ASN A 125 -57.80 7.10 13.26
C ASN A 125 -56.27 6.95 13.40
N THR A 126 -55.82 5.93 14.15
CA THR A 126 -54.39 5.63 14.31
C THR A 126 -53.75 5.14 13.00
N LEU A 127 -54.48 4.36 12.20
CA LEU A 127 -53.99 3.92 10.90
C LEU A 127 -53.85 5.10 9.94
N ASN A 128 -54.85 5.99 9.90
CA ASN A 128 -54.81 7.18 9.06
C ASN A 128 -53.67 8.12 9.44
N SER A 129 -53.39 8.31 10.74
CA SER A 129 -52.24 9.11 11.17
C SER A 129 -50.91 8.50 10.72
N LYS A 130 -50.75 7.17 10.86
CA LYS A 130 -49.56 6.45 10.37
C LYS A 130 -49.39 6.57 8.86
N ILE A 131 -50.48 6.42 8.09
CA ILE A 131 -50.44 6.58 6.63
C ILE A 131 -50.00 8.00 6.28
N ALA A 132 -50.57 9.02 6.93
CA ALA A 132 -50.18 10.41 6.71
C ALA A 132 -48.68 10.65 7.00
N THR A 133 -48.15 10.08 8.09
CA THR A 133 -46.71 10.19 8.41
C THR A 133 -45.82 9.49 7.38
N ILE A 134 -46.21 8.31 6.90
CA ILE A 134 -45.47 7.60 5.85
C ILE A 134 -45.48 8.42 4.55
N SER A 135 -46.65 8.92 4.14
CA SER A 135 -46.78 9.76 2.95
C SER A 135 -45.93 11.03 3.05
N GLU A 136 -45.96 11.73 4.19
CA GLU A 136 -45.12 12.92 4.42
C GLU A 136 -43.63 12.57 4.37
N THR A 137 -43.23 11.41 4.89
CA THR A 137 -41.83 10.96 4.85
C THR A 137 -41.38 10.67 3.43
N LEU A 138 -42.20 9.98 2.64
CA LEU A 138 -41.91 9.69 1.24
C LEU A 138 -41.88 10.97 0.38
N GLU A 139 -42.73 11.95 0.69
CA GLU A 139 -42.73 13.24 -0.01
C GLU A 139 -41.53 14.11 0.36
N LYS A 140 -41.05 14.07 1.60
CA LYS A 140 -39.83 14.77 2.02
C LYS A 140 -38.55 14.19 1.42
N TYR A 141 -38.55 12.89 1.12
CA TYR A 141 -37.39 12.18 0.60
C TYR A 141 -37.75 11.39 -0.68
N PRO A 142 -38.13 12.07 -1.77
CA PRO A 142 -38.56 11.41 -3.01
C PRO A 142 -37.40 10.63 -3.65
N ASP A 143 -36.18 11.13 -3.50
CA ASP A 143 -34.97 10.61 -4.13
C ASP A 143 -34.08 9.90 -3.10
N LEU A 144 -34.66 9.36 -2.01
CA LEU A 144 -33.89 8.70 -0.94
C LEU A 144 -33.03 7.54 -1.47
N ASP A 145 -33.57 6.76 -2.42
CA ASP A 145 -32.86 5.66 -3.05
C ASP A 145 -31.70 6.15 -3.93
N GLU A 146 -31.87 7.27 -4.62
CA GLU A 146 -30.81 7.90 -5.42
C GLU A 146 -29.70 8.42 -4.49
N GLN A 147 -30.06 9.11 -3.40
CA GLN A 147 -29.11 9.58 -2.39
C GLN A 147 -28.35 8.43 -1.71
N LEU A 148 -29.02 7.31 -1.43
CA LEU A 148 -28.38 6.11 -0.89
C LEU A 148 -27.37 5.52 -1.89
N THR A 149 -27.71 5.51 -3.18
CA THR A 149 -26.82 5.03 -4.24
C THR A 149 -25.61 5.95 -4.40
N GLU A 150 -25.79 7.28 -4.37
CA GLU A 150 -24.69 8.25 -4.40
C GLU A 150 -23.73 8.08 -3.21
N ILE A 151 -24.28 7.80 -2.02
CA ILE A 151 -23.46 7.54 -0.82
C ILE A 151 -22.63 6.26 -1.00
N ASP A 152 -23.19 5.20 -1.59
CA ASP A 152 -22.48 3.94 -1.83
C ASP A 152 -21.33 4.11 -2.86
N ASP A 153 -21.59 4.86 -3.94
CA ASP A 153 -20.57 5.24 -4.92
C ASP A 153 -19.47 6.10 -4.30
N PHE A 154 -19.84 7.01 -3.40
CA PHE A 154 -18.89 7.82 -2.65
C PHE A 154 -18.03 6.96 -1.72
N ILE A 155 -18.62 6.00 -1.00
CA ILE A 155 -17.90 5.06 -0.13
C ILE A 155 -16.89 4.25 -0.96
N THR A 156 -17.30 3.69 -2.09
CA THR A 156 -16.42 2.94 -3.00
C THR A 156 -15.24 3.80 -3.48
N THR A 157 -15.50 5.08 -3.77
CA THR A 157 -14.46 6.03 -4.16
C THR A 157 -13.49 6.32 -3.01
N VAL A 158 -14.00 6.49 -1.78
CA VAL A 158 -13.19 6.70 -0.58
C VAL A 158 -12.30 5.48 -0.30
N GLU A 159 -12.83 4.27 -0.40
CA GLU A 159 -12.06 3.03 -0.21
C GLU A 159 -10.92 2.92 -1.23
N SER A 160 -11.20 3.14 -2.53
CA SER A 160 -10.18 3.15 -3.58
C SER A 160 -9.08 4.19 -3.32
N ASN A 161 -9.46 5.39 -2.86
CA ASN A 161 -8.50 6.44 -2.53
C ASN A 161 -7.69 6.12 -1.27
N SER A 162 -8.28 5.44 -0.29
CA SER A 162 -7.60 4.97 0.92
C SER A 162 -6.53 3.93 0.57
N GLU A 163 -6.85 2.96 -0.29
CA GLU A 163 -5.88 1.97 -0.78
C GLU A 163 -4.72 2.62 -1.53
N LYS A 164 -5.02 3.55 -2.47
CA LYS A 164 -4.00 4.33 -3.19
C LYS A 164 -3.13 5.15 -2.24
N SER A 165 -3.72 5.72 -1.18
CA SER A 165 -3.00 6.47 -0.16
C SER A 165 -2.07 5.56 0.65
N GLY A 166 -2.52 4.35 1.01
CA GLY A 166 -1.71 3.34 1.67
C GLY A 166 -0.51 2.90 0.83
N LEU A 167 -0.71 2.66 -0.46
CA LEU A 167 0.37 2.33 -1.40
C LEU A 167 1.36 3.49 -1.54
N THR A 168 0.86 4.72 -1.70
CA THR A 168 1.69 5.93 -1.77
C THR A 168 2.53 6.11 -0.52
N LEU A 169 1.94 5.94 0.67
CA LEU A 169 2.64 6.04 1.94
C LEU A 169 3.74 4.98 2.09
N SER A 170 3.45 3.74 1.70
CA SER A 170 4.44 2.66 1.66
C SER A 170 5.63 2.99 0.76
N ASN A 171 5.37 3.55 -0.43
CA ASN A 171 6.41 3.98 -1.35
C ASN A 171 7.21 5.17 -0.82
N ILE A 172 6.57 6.14 -0.17
CA ILE A 172 7.24 7.26 0.50
C ILE A 172 8.18 6.74 1.59
N ASN A 173 7.73 5.79 2.41
CA ASN A 173 8.55 5.21 3.48
C ASN A 173 9.76 4.44 2.92
N LYS A 174 9.59 3.70 1.82
CA LYS A 174 10.72 3.04 1.12
C LYS A 174 11.74 4.05 0.62
N ARG A 175 11.29 5.08 -0.09
CA ARG A 175 12.17 6.15 -0.60
C ARG A 175 12.86 6.91 0.52
N LYS A 176 12.16 7.20 1.62
CA LYS A 176 12.76 7.82 2.80
C LYS A 176 13.89 6.95 3.34
N LYS A 177 13.66 5.63 3.48
CA LYS A 177 14.70 4.70 3.92
C LYS A 177 15.90 4.71 2.98
N GLU A 178 15.68 4.65 1.67
CA GLU A 178 16.75 4.74 0.67
C GLU A 178 17.55 6.06 0.79
N ILE A 179 16.86 7.19 1.01
CA ILE A 179 17.50 8.49 1.23
C ILE A 179 18.30 8.49 2.53
N ASP A 180 17.74 7.96 3.62
CA ASP A 180 18.40 7.88 4.92
C ASP A 180 19.65 6.98 4.84
N ASP A 181 19.57 5.86 4.12
CA ASP A 181 20.69 4.93 3.89
C ASP A 181 21.80 5.63 3.07
N LEU A 182 21.45 6.29 1.95
CA LEU A 182 22.41 7.08 1.15
C LEU A 182 23.01 8.24 1.96
N HIS A 183 22.22 8.91 2.79
CA HIS A 183 22.71 9.99 3.63
C HIS A 183 23.76 9.47 4.63
N ARG A 184 23.50 8.32 5.26
CA ARG A 184 24.45 7.66 6.16
C ARG A 184 25.71 7.20 5.43
N GLU A 185 25.59 6.72 4.20
CA GLU A 185 26.74 6.33 3.38
C GLU A 185 27.62 7.54 3.01
N ILE A 186 27.01 8.66 2.62
CA ILE A 186 27.74 9.86 2.20
C ILE A 186 28.39 10.58 3.39
N PHE A 187 27.62 10.81 4.45
CA PHE A 187 28.02 11.66 5.57
C PHE A 187 28.49 10.88 6.81
N GLY A 188 28.31 9.57 6.83
CA GLY A 188 28.54 8.76 8.03
C GLY A 188 27.38 8.88 9.03
N TYR A 189 27.54 8.21 10.17
CA TYR A 189 26.61 8.33 11.30
C TYR A 189 27.30 8.00 12.62
N VAL A 190 26.75 8.49 13.72
CA VAL A 190 27.22 8.16 15.06
C VAL A 190 26.40 6.98 15.57
N ALA A 191 27.09 5.88 15.86
CA ALA A 191 26.52 4.70 16.50
C ALA A 191 26.85 4.74 17.99
N GLU A 192 25.82 4.72 18.83
CA GLU A 192 25.95 4.64 20.27
C GLU A 192 25.91 3.16 20.68
N ASP A 193 26.94 2.68 21.36
CA ASP A 193 27.05 1.28 21.76
C ASP A 193 26.20 1.00 23.00
N GLN A 194 25.24 0.08 22.88
CA GLN A 194 24.16 -0.14 23.86
C GLN A 194 24.66 -0.67 25.22
N GLU A 195 25.88 -1.22 25.31
CA GLU A 195 26.46 -1.70 26.57
C GLU A 195 27.38 -0.69 27.27
N THR A 196 27.97 0.26 26.56
CA THR A 196 29.01 1.15 27.11
C THR A 196 28.67 2.64 27.05
N GLY A 197 27.65 3.03 26.27
CA GLY A 197 27.27 4.43 26.07
C GLY A 197 28.33 5.26 25.35
N ALA A 198 29.31 4.62 24.71
CA ALA A 198 30.35 5.30 23.94
C ALA A 198 29.84 5.58 22.51
N GLU A 199 29.91 6.84 22.09
CA GLU A 199 29.61 7.27 20.73
C GLU A 199 30.78 6.94 19.80
N THR A 200 30.53 6.08 18.80
CA THR A 200 31.49 5.78 17.72
C THR A 200 31.02 6.42 16.42
N LYS A 201 31.81 7.34 15.87
CA LYS A 201 31.53 7.94 14.56
C LYS A 201 31.99 6.98 13.48
N ILE A 202 31.06 6.50 12.68
CA ILE A 202 31.35 5.76 11.45
C ILE A 202 31.52 6.79 10.34
N GLU A 203 32.71 6.82 9.75
CA GLU A 203 33.07 7.76 8.68
C GLU A 203 32.29 7.44 7.40
N GLY A 204 31.86 8.49 6.70
CA GLY A 204 31.20 8.37 5.39
C GLY A 204 32.18 8.53 4.23
N LEU A 205 31.68 8.31 3.01
CA LEU A 205 32.46 8.51 1.78
C LEU A 205 33.09 9.91 1.68
N LYS A 206 32.44 10.95 2.25
CA LYS A 206 32.99 12.30 2.30
C LYS A 206 34.28 12.36 3.14
N ASP A 207 34.26 11.71 4.29
CA ASP A 207 35.40 11.69 5.21
C ASP A 207 36.55 10.87 4.61
N GLU A 208 36.25 9.72 3.97
CA GLU A 208 37.24 8.91 3.24
C GLU A 208 37.91 9.69 2.10
N LEU A 209 37.12 10.51 1.37
CA LEU A 209 37.64 11.34 0.30
C LEU A 209 38.52 12.48 0.85
N GLU A 210 38.10 13.16 1.91
CA GLU A 210 38.91 14.18 2.59
C GLU A 210 40.23 13.58 3.12
N ALA A 211 40.19 12.37 3.69
CA ALA A 211 41.38 11.66 4.14
C ALA A 211 42.31 11.31 2.98
N SER A 212 41.78 10.81 1.86
CA SER A 212 42.56 10.51 0.65
C SER A 212 43.23 11.75 0.06
N TYR A 213 42.54 12.90 0.07
CA TYR A 213 43.13 14.17 -0.38
C TYR A 213 44.24 14.66 0.55
N ARG A 214 44.07 14.56 1.87
CA ARG A 214 45.13 14.90 2.83
C ARG A 214 46.36 14.01 2.65
N GLU A 215 46.16 12.70 2.50
CA GLU A 215 47.26 11.77 2.25
C GLU A 215 48.00 12.09 0.95
N LEU A 216 47.26 12.46 -0.11
CA LEU A 216 47.86 12.88 -1.37
C LEU A 216 48.68 14.18 -1.21
N ASP A 217 48.16 15.16 -0.47
CA ASP A 217 48.83 16.43 -0.20
C ASP A 217 50.12 16.22 0.61
N GLU A 218 50.06 15.37 1.65
CA GLU A 218 51.24 14.96 2.43
C GLU A 218 52.30 14.27 1.56
N LYS A 219 51.88 13.34 0.67
CA LYS A 219 52.78 12.68 -0.28
C LYS A 219 53.37 13.66 -1.29
N LEU A 220 52.61 14.65 -1.73
CA LEU A 220 53.06 15.70 -2.64
C LEU A 220 54.12 16.58 -1.96
N GLU A 221 53.86 17.02 -0.73
CA GLU A 221 54.80 17.82 0.06
C GLU A 221 56.09 17.04 0.33
N GLN A 222 55.98 15.76 0.65
CA GLN A 222 57.14 14.88 0.82
C GLN A 222 57.93 14.73 -0.49
N SER A 223 57.25 14.57 -1.63
CA SER A 223 57.90 14.49 -2.94
C SER A 223 58.62 15.79 -3.29
N PHE A 224 58.06 16.97 -2.98
CA PHE A 224 58.77 18.24 -3.14
C PHE A 224 60.02 18.32 -2.26
N LYS A 225 59.94 17.92 -0.98
CA LYS A 225 61.10 17.83 -0.09
C LYS A 225 62.17 16.89 -0.64
N ASP A 226 61.78 15.76 -1.20
CA ASP A 226 62.70 14.79 -1.80
C ASP A 226 63.37 15.34 -3.07
N VAL A 227 62.63 16.06 -3.91
CA VAL A 227 63.17 16.73 -5.11
C VAL A 227 64.15 17.84 -4.73
N ASP A 228 63.81 18.68 -3.76
CA ASP A 228 64.72 19.73 -3.25
C ASP A 228 65.97 19.11 -2.63
N GLY A 229 65.80 18.03 -1.86
CA GLY A 229 66.90 17.25 -1.30
C GLY A 229 67.82 16.67 -2.37
N LEU A 230 67.25 16.09 -3.44
CA LEU A 230 68.00 15.61 -4.60
C LEU A 230 68.74 16.74 -5.31
N ASN A 231 68.07 17.87 -5.58
CA ASN A 231 68.67 19.00 -6.27
C ASN A 231 69.86 19.57 -5.48
N SER A 232 69.71 19.76 -4.16
CA SER A 232 70.80 20.19 -3.29
C SER A 232 71.96 19.20 -3.24
N ASN A 233 71.67 17.90 -3.29
CA ASN A 233 72.69 16.85 -3.34
C ASN A 233 73.42 16.84 -4.70
N TYR A 234 72.70 17.03 -5.81
CA TYR A 234 73.28 17.18 -7.14
C TYR A 234 74.16 18.42 -7.24
N GLU A 235 73.71 19.56 -6.73
CA GLU A 235 74.49 20.80 -6.68
C GLU A 235 75.83 20.57 -5.94
N LYS A 236 75.79 19.96 -4.76
CA LYS A 236 77.01 19.57 -4.01
C LYS A 236 77.90 18.59 -4.78
N LYS A 237 77.30 17.61 -5.47
CA LYS A 237 78.04 16.66 -6.32
C LYS A 237 78.70 17.37 -7.51
N TYR A 238 78.01 18.31 -8.14
CA TYR A 238 78.54 19.12 -9.23
C TYR A 238 79.67 20.03 -8.75
N ASP A 239 79.52 20.71 -7.61
CA ASP A 239 80.57 21.54 -7.02
C ASP A 239 81.82 20.73 -6.66
N SER A 240 81.62 19.56 -6.04
CA SER A 240 82.73 18.66 -5.69
C SER A 240 83.41 18.09 -6.94
N PHE A 241 82.64 17.77 -7.99
CA PHE A 241 83.16 17.37 -9.28
C PHE A 241 83.96 18.51 -9.93
N GLU A 242 83.43 19.72 -9.97
CA GLU A 242 84.09 20.89 -10.55
C GLU A 242 85.40 21.22 -9.83
N LYS A 243 85.40 21.23 -8.49
CA LYS A 243 86.62 21.40 -7.68
C LYS A 243 87.67 20.34 -8.01
N LYS A 244 87.28 19.06 -8.03
CA LYS A 244 88.19 17.95 -8.33
C LYS A 244 88.81 18.06 -9.73
N TYR A 245 88.04 18.49 -10.73
CA TYR A 245 88.56 18.67 -12.08
C TYR A 245 89.38 19.93 -12.26
N LYS A 246 89.06 21.03 -11.55
CA LYS A 246 89.92 22.22 -11.48
C LYS A 246 91.27 21.89 -10.85
N GLU A 247 91.27 21.11 -9.76
CA GLU A 247 92.52 20.63 -9.13
C GLU A 247 93.33 19.76 -10.08
N LYS A 248 92.71 18.77 -10.74
CA LYS A 248 93.40 17.95 -11.75
C LYS A 248 93.94 18.78 -12.91
N TYR A 249 93.18 19.74 -13.42
CA TYR A 249 93.63 20.62 -14.50
C TYR A 249 94.83 21.46 -14.07
N LYS A 250 94.80 21.99 -12.84
CA LYS A 250 95.93 22.71 -12.25
C LYS A 250 97.16 21.81 -12.10
N GLU A 251 96.98 20.60 -11.59
CA GLU A 251 98.05 19.61 -11.45
C GLU A 251 98.68 19.23 -12.81
N ILE A 252 97.85 19.04 -13.83
CA ILE A 252 98.31 18.80 -15.21
C ILE A 252 99.08 20.01 -15.73
N ASN A 253 98.57 21.24 -15.56
CA ASN A 253 99.27 22.45 -15.98
C ASN A 253 100.59 22.66 -15.23
N ASP A 254 100.63 22.41 -13.92
CA ASP A 254 101.86 22.48 -13.12
C ASP A 254 102.86 21.40 -13.57
N THR A 255 102.37 20.22 -13.98
CA THR A 255 103.20 19.15 -14.55
C THR A 255 103.74 19.52 -15.93
N ILE A 256 102.91 20.12 -16.80
CA ILE A 256 103.33 20.66 -18.10
C ILE A 256 104.38 21.76 -17.89
N ALA A 257 104.17 22.67 -16.94
CA ALA A 257 105.12 23.72 -16.59
C ALA A 257 106.43 23.14 -16.04
N LYS A 258 106.39 22.07 -15.24
CA LYS A 258 107.59 21.34 -14.78
C LYS A 258 108.30 20.60 -15.93
N LEU A 259 107.56 20.07 -16.89
CA LEU A 259 108.09 19.37 -18.07
C LEU A 259 108.59 20.32 -19.16
N MET A 260 108.26 21.62 -19.08
CA MET A 260 108.79 22.67 -19.93
C MET A 260 109.70 23.63 -19.14
N PRO A 261 110.99 23.29 -18.93
CA PRO A 261 111.98 24.30 -18.57
C PRO A 261 112.16 25.24 -19.76
N ASP A 262 112.01 26.55 -19.53
CA ASP A 262 112.41 27.65 -20.44
C ASP A 262 113.88 27.53 -20.94
N ALA A 263 114.65 26.57 -20.42
CA ALA A 263 116.04 26.28 -20.78
C ALA A 263 116.24 25.27 -21.92
N LEU A 264 115.24 24.45 -22.30
CA LEU A 264 115.43 23.42 -23.36
C LEU A 264 115.25 23.97 -24.79
N THR A 265 114.51 25.06 -24.97
CA THR A 265 114.18 25.63 -26.29
C THR A 265 115.21 26.63 -26.82
N ALA A 266 116.00 27.27 -25.94
CA ALA A 266 117.03 28.24 -26.34
C ALA A 266 118.38 27.58 -26.71
N GLY A 267 118.77 26.50 -26.01
CA GLY A 267 120.07 25.84 -26.21
C GLY A 267 120.21 25.08 -27.53
N LEU A 268 119.12 24.52 -28.07
CA LEU A 268 119.13 23.80 -29.35
C LEU A 268 119.11 24.77 -30.55
N SER A 269 118.42 25.91 -30.44
CA SER A 269 118.29 26.86 -31.56
C SER A 269 119.59 27.64 -31.84
N SER A 270 120.41 27.92 -30.81
CA SER A 270 121.71 28.60 -30.99
C SER A 270 122.82 27.68 -31.53
N ALA A 271 122.76 26.37 -31.24
CA ALA A 271 123.74 25.41 -31.71
C ALA A 271 123.58 25.06 -33.20
N PHE A 272 122.34 25.04 -33.72
CA PHE A 272 122.09 24.81 -35.15
C PHE A 272 122.44 26.01 -36.03
N SER A 273 122.14 27.24 -35.58
CA SER A 273 122.45 28.45 -36.34
C SER A 273 123.96 28.67 -36.50
N LYS A 274 124.74 28.40 -35.44
CA LYS A 274 126.20 28.56 -35.45
C LYS A 274 126.92 27.54 -36.35
N LYS A 275 126.45 26.28 -36.38
CA LYS A 275 127.01 25.23 -37.26
C LYS A 275 126.76 25.53 -38.74
N LYS A 276 125.61 26.11 -39.06
CA LYS A 276 125.24 26.47 -40.44
C LYS A 276 126.10 27.59 -41.01
N GLU A 277 126.45 28.60 -40.22
CA GLU A 277 127.33 29.69 -40.67
C GLU A 277 128.77 29.22 -40.89
N GLU A 278 129.30 28.37 -40.00
CA GLU A 278 130.67 27.82 -40.12
C GLU A 278 130.83 26.92 -41.35
N GLU A 279 129.83 26.11 -41.71
CA GLU A 279 129.87 25.27 -42.91
C GLU A 279 129.89 26.09 -44.20
N VAL A 280 129.07 27.14 -44.29
CA VAL A 280 128.99 28.01 -45.48
C VAL A 280 130.33 28.74 -45.71
N GLU A 281 130.96 29.25 -44.65
CA GLU A 281 132.26 29.92 -44.77
C GLU A 281 133.38 28.95 -45.20
N SER A 282 133.36 27.71 -44.68
CA SER A 282 134.35 26.68 -45.02
C SER A 282 134.26 26.24 -46.49
N SER A 283 133.03 26.14 -47.03
CA SER A 283 132.78 25.70 -48.41
C SER A 283 133.30 26.70 -49.44
N ILE A 284 133.07 28.00 -49.21
CA ILE A 284 133.54 29.08 -50.10
C ILE A 284 135.08 29.12 -50.13
N LYS A 285 135.75 28.97 -48.98
CA LYS A 285 137.22 28.95 -48.90
C LYS A 285 137.81 27.74 -49.64
N LEU A 286 137.15 26.59 -49.59
CA LEU A 286 137.61 25.38 -50.27
C LEU A 286 137.52 25.52 -51.80
N GLN A 287 136.39 26.04 -52.30
CA GLN A 287 136.17 26.21 -53.74
C GLN A 287 137.18 27.19 -54.38
N SER A 288 137.54 28.27 -53.69
CA SER A 288 138.55 29.22 -54.17
C SER A 288 139.96 28.61 -54.27
N ARG A 289 140.34 27.75 -53.31
CA ARG A 289 141.63 27.04 -53.33
C ARG A 289 141.71 26.02 -54.46
N PHE A 290 140.60 25.34 -54.73
CA PHE A 290 140.48 24.36 -55.79
C PHE A 290 140.72 24.99 -57.17
N GLN A 291 140.08 26.13 -57.45
CA GLN A 291 140.22 26.82 -58.73
C GLN A 291 141.66 27.32 -58.98
N LYS A 292 142.32 27.85 -57.95
CA LYS A 292 143.74 28.26 -58.04
C LYS A 292 144.68 27.09 -58.31
N GLY A 293 144.39 25.91 -57.74
CA GLY A 293 145.18 24.70 -57.96
C GLY A 293 145.14 24.22 -59.41
N ILE A 294 143.97 24.24 -60.04
CA ILE A 294 143.80 23.81 -61.44
C ILE A 294 144.58 24.72 -62.39
N ASN A 295 144.46 26.04 -62.24
CA ASN A 295 145.16 26.98 -63.12
C ASN A 295 146.69 26.83 -63.05
N LEU A 296 147.22 26.52 -61.87
CA LEU A 296 148.66 26.31 -61.68
C LEU A 296 149.14 25.00 -62.32
N MET A 297 148.35 23.94 -62.29
CA MET A 297 148.66 22.65 -62.95
C MET A 297 148.73 22.80 -64.48
N ILE A 298 147.83 23.59 -65.06
CA ILE A 298 147.83 23.88 -66.51
C ILE A 298 149.09 24.65 -66.91
N GLY A 299 149.56 25.58 -66.08
CA GLY A 299 150.79 26.33 -66.37
C GLY A 299 152.04 25.46 -66.44
N ILE A 300 152.16 24.47 -65.55
CA ILE A 300 153.35 23.59 -65.49
C ILE A 300 153.33 22.56 -66.63
N SER A 301 152.16 22.13 -67.11
CA SER A 301 152.08 21.16 -68.21
C SER A 301 152.50 21.71 -69.59
N LEU A 302 152.54 23.04 -69.76
CA LEU A 302 153.00 23.72 -70.97
C LEU A 302 154.51 23.89 -71.06
N LEU A 303 155.24 23.69 -69.96
CA LEU A 303 156.69 23.87 -69.85
C LEU A 303 157.51 23.05 -70.87
N PRO A 304 157.19 21.76 -71.14
CA PRO A 304 157.88 20.98 -72.16
C PRO A 304 157.73 21.57 -73.56
N VAL A 305 156.55 22.10 -73.88
CA VAL A 305 156.26 22.72 -75.18
C VAL A 305 157.06 24.00 -75.36
N ILE A 306 157.14 24.83 -74.31
CA ILE A 306 157.91 26.08 -74.33
C ILE A 306 159.41 25.78 -74.52
N ILE A 307 159.95 24.78 -73.82
CA ILE A 307 161.36 24.36 -73.98
C ILE A 307 161.60 23.77 -75.37
N SER A 308 160.67 22.98 -75.90
CA SER A 308 160.78 22.44 -77.26
C SER A 308 160.78 23.54 -78.33
N ILE A 309 159.96 24.58 -78.18
CA ILE A 309 159.97 25.75 -79.07
C ILE A 309 161.31 26.48 -78.99
N TYR A 310 161.88 26.63 -77.79
CA TYR A 310 163.20 27.25 -77.60
C TYR A 310 164.33 26.45 -78.26
N PHE A 311 164.32 25.12 -78.16
CA PHE A 311 165.35 24.28 -78.79
C PHE A 311 165.32 24.31 -80.32
N LEU A 312 164.12 24.41 -80.91
CA LEU A 312 163.94 24.64 -82.34
C LEU A 312 164.53 25.98 -82.79
N ALA A 313 164.42 27.03 -81.96
CA ALA A 313 165.02 28.33 -82.25
C ALA A 313 166.56 28.31 -82.23
N THR A 314 167.19 27.37 -81.53
CA THR A 314 168.65 27.22 -81.43
C THR A 314 169.30 26.30 -82.50
N ASN A 315 168.65 26.08 -83.65
CA ASN A 315 169.20 25.28 -84.76
C ASN A 315 169.57 23.82 -84.39
N ILE A 316 168.81 23.22 -83.46
CA ILE A 316 168.86 21.76 -83.24
C ILE A 316 167.88 21.11 -84.23
N SER A 317 168.31 20.02 -84.88
CA SER A 317 167.46 19.28 -85.83
C SER A 317 166.21 18.73 -85.14
N LEU A 318 165.07 18.78 -85.85
CA LEU A 318 163.76 18.37 -85.33
C LEU A 318 163.79 16.96 -84.73
N GLU A 319 164.55 16.07 -85.36
CA GLU A 319 164.68 14.67 -84.98
C GLU A 319 165.36 14.50 -83.60
N GLU A 320 166.34 15.34 -83.27
CA GLU A 320 166.99 15.29 -81.97
C GLU A 320 166.11 15.88 -80.85
N VAL A 321 165.32 16.92 -81.15
CA VAL A 321 164.32 17.45 -80.21
C VAL A 321 163.24 16.42 -79.91
N ILE A 322 162.75 15.70 -80.93
CA ILE A 322 161.77 14.63 -80.79
C ILE A 322 162.32 13.48 -79.94
N ASN A 323 163.58 13.09 -80.12
CA ASN A 323 164.19 12.03 -79.32
C ASN A 323 164.49 12.45 -77.86
N ARG A 324 164.75 13.74 -77.61
CA ARG A 324 164.98 14.27 -76.26
C ARG A 324 163.68 14.56 -75.49
N LEU A 325 162.57 14.81 -76.18
CA LEU A 325 161.27 15.16 -75.60
C LEU A 325 160.75 14.14 -74.56
N PRO A 326 160.74 12.82 -74.82
CA PRO A 326 160.30 11.83 -73.84
C PRO A 326 161.16 11.83 -72.57
N ARG A 327 162.48 12.04 -72.72
CA ARG A 327 163.40 12.13 -71.58
C ARG A 327 163.16 13.40 -70.75
N LEU A 328 162.83 14.51 -71.40
CA LEU A 328 162.45 15.78 -70.73
C LEU A 328 161.14 15.63 -69.95
N VAL A 329 160.12 15.03 -70.57
CA VAL A 329 158.84 14.75 -69.89
C VAL A 329 159.07 13.84 -68.69
N LEU A 330 159.82 12.74 -68.85
CA LEU A 330 160.18 11.81 -67.76
C LEU A 330 160.98 12.48 -66.64
N ALA A 331 161.88 13.42 -66.96
CA ALA A 331 162.67 14.15 -65.97
C ALA A 331 161.85 15.14 -65.13
N ILE A 332 160.71 15.63 -65.65
CA ILE A 332 159.82 16.56 -64.94
C ILE A 332 158.79 15.78 -64.07
N ILE A 333 158.56 14.48 -64.30
CA ILE A 333 157.62 13.65 -63.50
C ILE A 333 157.86 13.73 -61.97
N PRO A 334 159.11 13.62 -61.46
CA PRO A 334 159.37 13.72 -60.02
C PRO A 334 158.94 15.06 -59.41
N MET A 335 158.84 16.12 -60.22
CA MET A 335 158.38 17.45 -59.77
C MET A 335 156.85 17.50 -59.57
N TYR A 336 156.07 16.65 -60.27
CA TYR A 336 154.61 16.60 -60.12
C TYR A 336 154.17 15.78 -58.90
N ALA A 337 154.92 14.72 -58.53
CA ALA A 337 154.54 13.78 -57.49
C ALA A 337 154.27 14.42 -56.09
N PRO A 338 155.11 15.35 -55.57
CA PRO A 338 154.86 15.98 -54.28
C PRO A 338 153.57 16.82 -54.27
N ARG A 339 153.24 17.50 -55.38
CA ARG A 339 152.08 18.39 -55.44
C ARG A 339 150.75 17.64 -55.51
N ILE A 340 150.71 16.51 -56.22
CA ILE A 340 149.51 15.66 -56.28
C ILE A 340 149.25 15.02 -54.92
N MET A 341 150.30 14.63 -54.18
CA MET A 341 150.16 14.04 -52.85
C MET A 341 149.60 15.02 -51.81
N VAL A 342 150.05 16.29 -51.80
CA VAL A 342 149.49 17.35 -50.92
C VAL A 342 147.99 17.56 -51.18
N TYR A 343 147.56 17.46 -52.43
CA TYR A 343 146.17 17.66 -52.79
C TYR A 343 145.25 16.54 -52.27
N ILE A 344 145.67 15.28 -52.37
CA ILE A 344 144.91 14.12 -51.90
C ILE A 344 144.79 14.11 -50.36
N PHE A 345 145.87 14.43 -49.64
CA PHE A 345 145.83 14.49 -48.17
C PHE A 345 144.98 15.65 -47.61
N SER A 346 144.65 16.67 -48.41
CA SER A 346 143.75 17.73 -47.95
C SER A 346 142.29 17.28 -47.85
N LYS A 347 141.91 16.19 -48.52
CA LYS A 347 140.52 15.71 -48.56
C LYS A 347 140.15 14.77 -47.41
N SER A 348 141.12 14.09 -46.78
CA SER A 348 140.86 13.08 -45.75
C SER A 348 140.66 13.60 -44.32
N LYS A 349 140.74 14.93 -44.10
CA LYS A 349 140.67 15.51 -42.75
C LYS A 349 139.30 16.04 -42.33
N ASN A 350 138.27 15.94 -43.18
CA ASN A 350 136.93 16.53 -42.93
C ASN A 350 135.80 15.51 -42.69
N GLU A 351 136.08 14.22 -42.51
CA GLU A 351 135.04 13.19 -42.27
C GLU A 351 134.98 12.68 -40.81
N PHE A 352 135.62 13.35 -39.86
CA PHE A 352 135.41 13.06 -38.43
C PHE A 352 135.33 14.36 -37.64
N ILE A 353 134.09 14.87 -37.46
CA ILE A 353 133.49 15.46 -36.25
C ILE A 353 131.98 15.61 -36.48
#